data_AF-A0A836UJ90-F1
#
_entry.id   AF-A0A836UJ90-F1
#
_cell.length_a   1.000
_cell.length_b   1.000
_cell.length_c   1.000
_cell.angle_alpha   90.00
_cell.angle_beta   90.00
_cell.angle_gamma   90.00
#
_symmetry.space_group_name_H-M   'P 1'
#
loop_
_entity.id
_entity.type
_entity.pdbx_description
1 polymer ?
#
loop_
_entity_poly.entity_id
_entity_poly.type
_entity_poly.pdbx_seq_one_letter_code
_entity_poly.pdbx_strand_id
1 'polypeptide(L)' 'MSKNFKIKDVISPCGACRQVMAEYEDKQEQAIRVILHSPTDQVLIANTVESLLPFMFKSPLLKQH' A
#
# COMPACT_ATOMS: atom_id res chain seq x y z
N MET A 1 -19.34 -14.08 10.62
CA MET A 1 -19.14 -12.67 10.19
C MET A 1 -20.47 -11.95 10.20
N SER A 2 -20.54 -10.77 10.81
CA SER A 2 -21.79 -9.99 10.89
C SER A 2 -22.24 -9.58 9.48
N LYS A 3 -23.45 -9.97 9.09
CA LYS A 3 -23.98 -9.82 7.72
C LYS A 3 -24.34 -8.37 7.33
N ASN A 4 -24.14 -7.39 8.22
CA ASN A 4 -24.68 -6.04 8.06
C ASN A 4 -23.66 -4.88 8.09
N PHE A 5 -22.36 -5.15 7.96
CA PHE A 5 -21.37 -4.07 7.84
C PHE A 5 -21.24 -3.61 6.38
N LYS A 6 -21.76 -2.41 6.08
CA LYS A 6 -21.61 -1.79 4.75
C LYS A 6 -20.30 -1.01 4.71
N ILE A 7 -19.33 -1.50 3.94
CA ILE A 7 -18.10 -0.76 3.61
C ILE A 7 -18.49 0.36 2.64
N LYS A 8 -18.25 1.61 3.03
CA LYS A 8 -18.56 2.80 2.20
C LYS A 8 -17.31 3.45 1.59
N ASP A 9 -16.14 3.05 2.06
CA ASP A 9 -14.84 3.65 1.74
C ASP A 9 -13.89 2.59 1.17
N VAL A 10 -12.75 3.02 0.67
CA VAL A 10 -11.71 2.13 0.14
C VAL A 10 -11.13 1.25 1.26
N ILE A 11 -10.86 -0.01 0.93
CA ILE A 11 -10.09 -0.90 1.80
C ILE A 11 -8.61 -0.65 1.53
N SER A 12 -7.99 0.10 2.43
CA SER A 12 -6.57 0.40 2.36
C SER A 12 -5.72 -0.79 2.84
N PRO A 13 -4.57 -1.09 2.22
CA PRO A 13 -3.65 -2.13 2.69
C PRO A 13 -3.18 -1.82 4.12
N CYS A 14 -2.98 -2.86 4.94
CA CYS A 14 -2.41 -2.71 6.27
C CYS A 14 -0.92 -2.35 6.21
N GLY A 15 -0.33 -1.92 7.33
CA GLY A 15 1.07 -1.48 7.40
C GLY A 15 2.06 -2.52 6.90
N ALA A 16 1.88 -3.80 7.25
CA ALA A 16 2.74 -4.89 6.79
C ALA A 16 2.68 -5.08 5.26
N CYS A 17 1.48 -5.03 4.66
CA CYS A 17 1.34 -5.12 3.20
C CYS A 17 2.03 -3.95 2.50
N ARG A 18 1.88 -2.73 3.03
CA ARG A 18 2.56 -1.55 2.47
C ARG A 18 4.08 -1.70 2.54
N GLN A 19 4.61 -2.22 3.64
CA GLN A 19 6.05 -2.43 3.82
C GLN A 19 6.59 -3.43 2.79
N VAL A 20 5.91 -4.56 2.59
CA VAL A 20 6.29 -5.55 1.57
C VAL A 20 6.26 -4.93 0.17
N MET A 21 5.16 -4.23 -0.18
CA MET A 21 5.07 -3.56 -1.49
C MET A 21 6.21 -2.56 -1.70
N ALA A 22 6.60 -1.82 -0.67
CA ALA A 22 7.68 -0.85 -0.76
C ALA A 22 9.05 -1.51 -0.92
N GLU A 23 9.29 -2.64 -0.26
CA GLU A 23 10.52 -3.42 -0.48
C GLU A 23 10.63 -3.91 -1.92
N TYR A 24 9.51 -4.32 -2.53
CA TYR A 24 9.49 -4.72 -3.94
C TYR A 24 9.65 -3.54 -4.89
N GLU A 25 9.01 -2.39 -4.61
CA GLU A 25 9.20 -1.14 -5.36
C GLU A 25 10.69 -0.72 -5.39
N ASP A 26 11.37 -0.82 -4.24
CA ASP A 26 12.81 -0.54 -4.10
C ASP A 26 13.68 -1.59 -4.84
N LYS A 27 13.34 -2.88 -4.75
CA LYS A 27 14.10 -3.98 -5.40
C LYS A 27 14.05 -3.95 -6.92
N GLN A 28 12.91 -3.56 -7.49
CA GLN A 28 12.71 -3.54 -8.94
C GLN A 28 13.05 -2.19 -9.58
N GLU A 29 13.40 -1.18 -8.77
CA GLU A 29 13.74 0.18 -9.22
C GLU A 29 12.64 0.85 -10.06
N GLN A 30 11.38 0.46 -9.83
CA GLN A 30 10.23 0.95 -10.59
C GLN A 30 9.03 1.15 -9.66
N ALA A 31 8.39 2.32 -9.81
CA ALA A 31 7.18 2.69 -9.09
C ALA A 31 6.05 1.66 -9.28
N ILE A 32 5.43 1.26 -8.17
CA ILE A 32 4.23 0.45 -8.11
C ILE A 32 3.04 1.39 -7.95
N ARG A 33 2.21 1.45 -8.99
CA ARG A 33 0.92 2.15 -8.94
C ARG A 33 -0.10 1.31 -8.16
N VAL A 34 -0.63 1.87 -7.07
CA VAL A 34 -1.66 1.22 -6.25
C VAL A 34 -3.02 1.85 -6.54
N ILE A 35 -3.99 1.01 -6.90
CA ILE A 35 -5.36 1.41 -7.23
C ILE A 35 -6.29 0.81 -6.17
N LEU A 36 -6.93 1.66 -5.38
CA LEU A 36 -7.88 1.25 -4.34
C LEU A 36 -9.30 1.61 -4.79
N HIS A 37 -10.14 0.59 -4.92
CA HIS A 37 -11.53 0.73 -5.33
C HIS A 37 -12.46 0.63 -4.11
N SER A 38 -13.39 1.57 -3.98
CA SER A 38 -14.45 1.50 -2.98
C SER A 38 -15.68 0.78 -3.54
N PRO A 39 -16.54 0.20 -2.69
CA PRO A 39 -17.85 -0.29 -3.12
C PRO A 39 -18.81 0.79 -3.66
N THR A 40 -18.41 2.07 -3.58
CA THR A 40 -19.17 3.25 -4.01
C THR A 40 -18.64 3.84 -5.32
N ASP A 41 -17.93 3.02 -6.12
CA ASP A 41 -17.30 3.37 -7.40
C ASP A 41 -16.26 4.51 -7.32
N GLN A 42 -15.79 4.84 -6.12
CA GLN A 42 -14.67 5.77 -5.94
C GLN A 42 -13.34 5.04 -6.09
N VAL A 43 -12.40 5.67 -6.78
CA VAL A 43 -11.06 5.12 -7.01
C VAL A 43 -10.01 6.06 -6.45
N LEU A 44 -9.20 5.57 -5.52
CA LEU A 44 -8.01 6.25 -5.04
C LEU A 44 -6.80 5.67 -5.76
N ILE A 45 -5.97 6.55 -6.31
CA ILE A 45 -4.77 6.17 -7.06
C ILE A 45 -3.55 6.75 -6.35
N ALA A 46 -2.67 5.87 -5.89
CA ALA A 46 -1.33 6.23 -5.45
C ALA A 46 -0.34 5.84 -6.54
N ASN A 47 0.46 6.80 -7.02
CA ASN A 47 1.40 6.57 -8.12
C ASN A 47 2.65 5.78 -7.68
N THR A 48 2.93 5.76 -6.37
CA THR A 48 4.02 5.01 -5.74
C THR A 48 3.53 4.40 -4.43
N VAL A 49 4.16 3.32 -3.97
CA VAL A 49 3.88 2.74 -2.65
C VAL A 49 4.40 3.64 -1.54
N GLU A 50 5.51 4.36 -1.77
CA GLU A 50 6.02 5.38 -0.85
C GLU A 50 4.95 6.43 -0.47
N SER A 51 4.02 6.76 -1.37
CA SER A 51 2.90 7.68 -1.08
C SER A 51 1.94 7.16 0.00
N LEU A 52 1.92 5.84 0.24
CA LEU A 52 1.09 5.19 1.27
C LEU A 52 1.84 4.94 2.59
N LEU A 53 3.15 5.23 2.65
CA LEU A 53 4.04 5.04 3.79
C LEU A 53 4.88 6.31 4.05
N PRO A 54 4.28 7.37 4.63
CA PRO A 54 5.05 8.55 5.00
C PRO A 54 6.15 8.19 6.00
N PHE A 55 7.35 8.74 5.79
CA PHE A 55 8.55 8.44 6.58
C PHE A 55 8.93 6.96 6.61
N MET A 56 8.75 6.29 5.47
CA MET A 56 9.13 4.89 5.32
C MET A 56 10.55 4.63 5.78
N PHE A 57 10.70 3.65 6.66
CA PHE A 57 11.99 3.19 7.10
C PHE A 57 12.70 2.44 5.97
N LYS A 58 13.75 3.05 5.42
CA LYS A 58 14.72 2.39 4.55
C LYS A 58 16.03 2.26 5.32
N SER A 59 16.51 1.05 5.54
CA SER A 59 17.84 0.83 6.09
C SER A 59 18.67 -0.04 5.15
N PRO A 60 19.32 0.55 4.14
CA PRO A 60 20.24 -0.17 3.26
C PRO A 60 21.34 -0.89 4.06
N LEU A 61 21.75 -0.32 5.19
CA LEU A 61 22.81 -0.84 6.06
C LEU A 61 22.37 -2.02 6.94
N LEU A 62 21.07 -2.25 7.11
CA LEU A 62 20.51 -3.36 7.91
C LEU A 62 19.83 -4.42 7.05
N LYS A 63 19.91 -4.33 5.70
CA LYS A 63 19.47 -5.40 4.81
C LYS A 63 20.47 -6.57 4.91
N GLN A 64 20.25 -7.48 5.86
CA GLN A 64 20.97 -8.76 5.87
C GLN A 64 20.37 -9.66 4.79
N HIS A 65 21.18 -10.01 3.79
CA HIS A 65 20.94 -11.14 2.89
C HIS A 65 21.55 -12.40 3.49
#